data_AF-A0A7X1BU38-F1
#
_entry.id   AF-A0A7X1BU38-F1
#
_cell.length_a   1.000
_cell.length_b   1.000
_cell.length_c   1.000
_cell.angle_alpha   90.00
_cell.angle_beta   90.00
_cell.angle_gamma   90.00
#
_symmetry.space_group_name_H-M   'P 1'
#
loop_
_entity.id
_entity.type
_entity.pdbx_description
1 polymer ?
#
loop_
_entity_poly.entity_id
_entity_poly.type
_entity_poly.pdbx_seq_one_letter_code
_entity_poly.pdbx_strand_id
1 'polypeptide(L)'
;MRKIIKGMLVVSLFATATSAFAVGDPDANFAKTDCNSPKVRAMLIESYNDLLKSQNAEFTAIDAYDQKTVKGGLNVLTCYGTYEFSDGDKLAVTYKLYKNSLGQFINFFEPDE
;
A
#
# COMPACT_ATOMS: atom_id res chain seq x y z
N MET A 1 -16.06 -17.00 -9.04
CA MET A 1 -14.67 -17.19 -9.48
C MET A 1 -14.33 -16.08 -10.45
N ARG A 2 -13.73 -14.98 -9.99
CA ARG A 2 -13.15 -14.00 -10.92
C ARG A 2 -12.13 -14.76 -11.78
N LYS A 3 -12.35 -14.77 -13.09
CA LYS A 3 -11.23 -14.75 -14.02
C LYS A 3 -10.60 -13.37 -13.80
N ILE A 4 -9.82 -13.25 -12.73
CA ILE A 4 -8.75 -12.26 -12.67
C ILE A 4 -8.03 -12.51 -13.98
N ILE A 5 -8.22 -11.61 -14.94
CA ILE A 5 -7.60 -11.74 -16.24
C ILE A 5 -6.12 -11.83 -15.89
N LYS A 6 -5.55 -13.02 -16.04
CA LYS A 6 -4.16 -13.38 -15.67
C LYS A 6 -3.10 -12.49 -16.34
N GLY A 7 -3.53 -11.48 -17.10
CA GLY A 7 -2.70 -10.47 -17.75
C GLY A 7 -3.20 -9.04 -17.59
N MET A 8 -4.05 -8.73 -16.59
CA MET A 8 -4.47 -7.34 -16.27
C MET A 8 -4.30 -7.00 -14.77
N LEU A 9 -3.64 -7.86 -14.01
CA LEU A 9 -2.95 -7.50 -12.77
C LEU A 9 -1.47 -7.18 -13.10
N VAL A 10 -1.27 -6.57 -14.28
CA VAL A 10 0.05 -6.14 -14.75
C VAL A 10 0.45 -4.98 -13.85
N VAL A 11 1.35 -5.27 -12.92
CA VAL A 11 2.49 -4.42 -12.52
C VAL A 11 2.19 -2.94 -12.77
N SER A 12 1.22 -2.42 -12.05
CA SER A 12 0.87 -1.01 -12.17
C SER A 12 1.66 -0.30 -11.10
N LEU A 13 2.94 -0.13 -11.46
CA LEU A 13 3.99 0.62 -10.78
C LEU A 13 3.59 2.11 -10.69
N PHE A 14 2.41 2.42 -10.15
CA PHE A 14 1.92 3.79 -10.00
C PHE A 14 2.32 4.31 -8.63
N ALA A 15 3.49 4.93 -8.66
CA ALA A 15 3.97 5.81 -7.62
C ALA A 15 3.00 6.98 -7.40
N THR A 16 2.32 7.02 -6.26
CA THR A 16 1.76 8.31 -5.79
C THR A 16 2.90 9.11 -5.17
N ALA A 17 3.17 10.31 -5.71
CA ALA A 17 4.30 11.15 -5.31
C ALA A 17 4.18 11.77 -3.90
N THR A 18 3.09 11.48 -3.20
CA THR A 18 2.82 11.99 -1.84
C THR A 18 2.26 10.87 -0.97
N SER A 19 3.14 10.14 -0.27
CA SER A 19 2.70 9.23 0.78
C SER A 19 2.33 10.01 2.03
N ALA A 20 1.16 9.76 2.63
CA ALA A 20 0.75 10.31 3.92
C ALA A 20 1.78 10.04 5.05
N PHE A 21 2.62 9.01 4.87
CA PHE A 21 3.68 8.61 5.79
C PHE A 21 4.85 9.59 5.88
N ALA A 22 5.05 10.48 4.90
CA ALA A 22 6.26 11.29 4.78
C ALA A 22 6.01 12.77 4.51
N VAL A 23 4.81 13.28 4.80
CA VAL A 23 4.47 14.69 4.56
C VAL A 23 5.35 15.58 5.46
N GLY A 24 6.24 16.34 4.83
CA GLY A 24 7.08 17.35 5.50
C GLY A 24 8.37 16.84 6.13
N ASP A 25 8.68 15.55 6.03
CA ASP A 25 9.96 14.98 6.50
C ASP A 25 10.78 14.46 5.30
N PRO A 26 11.86 15.16 4.91
CA PRO A 26 12.71 14.69 3.82
C PRO A 26 13.38 13.36 4.17
N ASP A 27 13.60 13.04 5.45
CA ASP A 27 14.36 11.88 5.89
C ASP A 27 13.54 11.02 6.87
N ALA A 28 12.28 10.78 6.51
CA ALA A 28 11.33 9.99 7.30
C ALA A 28 11.91 8.61 7.68
N ASN A 29 11.96 8.33 8.98
CA ASN A 29 12.48 7.09 9.51
C ASN A 29 11.37 6.16 9.99
N PHE A 30 11.20 5.03 9.30
CA PHE A 30 10.16 4.04 9.56
C PHE A 30 10.66 2.82 10.35
N ALA A 31 11.84 2.88 10.96
CA ALA A 31 12.44 1.75 11.69
C ALA A 31 11.57 1.22 12.85
N LYS A 32 10.71 2.07 13.41
CA LYS A 32 9.81 1.72 14.52
C LYS A 32 8.33 1.64 14.11
N THR A 33 8.05 1.67 12.81
CA THR A 33 6.66 1.62 12.33
C THR A 33 6.07 0.24 12.58
N ASP A 34 4.96 0.21 13.32
CA ASP A 34 4.11 -0.96 13.46
C ASP A 34 3.01 -0.92 12.39
N CYS A 35 3.17 -1.76 11.35
CA CYS A 35 2.21 -1.88 10.27
C CYS A 35 0.83 -2.38 10.73
N ASN A 36 0.73 -3.05 11.89
CA ASN A 36 -0.54 -3.52 12.43
C ASN A 36 -1.27 -2.51 13.31
N SER A 37 -0.63 -1.38 13.62
CA SER A 37 -1.25 -0.35 14.43
C SER A 37 -2.51 0.19 13.72
N PRO A 38 -3.59 0.51 14.45
CA PRO A 38 -4.83 1.03 13.85
C PRO A 38 -4.60 2.26 12.96
N LYS A 39 -3.67 3.13 13.37
CA LYS A 39 -3.29 4.32 12.60
C LYS A 39 -2.67 3.97 11.25
N VAL A 40 -1.71 3.04 11.22
CA VAL A 40 -1.04 2.65 9.96
C VAL A 40 -2.00 1.89 9.05
N ARG A 41 -2.82 0.99 9.59
CA ARG A 41 -3.87 0.30 8.83
C ARG A 41 -4.84 1.27 8.15
N ALA A 42 -5.31 2.28 8.87
CA ALA A 42 -6.19 3.30 8.30
C ALA A 42 -5.53 4.06 7.13
N MET A 43 -4.26 4.47 7.29
CA MET A 43 -3.50 5.14 6.23
C MET A 43 -3.28 4.25 5.00
N LEU A 44 -3.04 2.96 5.22
CA LEU A 44 -2.86 1.99 4.15
C LEU A 44 -4.16 1.76 3.36
N ILE A 45 -5.29 1.67 4.05
CA ILE A 45 -6.62 1.55 3.40
C ILE A 45 -6.91 2.81 2.57
N GLU A 46 -6.70 4.00 3.14
CA GLU A 46 -6.89 5.28 2.43
C GLU A 46 -6.00 5.36 1.18
N SER A 47 -4.71 5.08 1.33
CA SER A 47 -3.74 5.12 0.23
C SER A 47 -4.07 4.11 -0.88
N TYR A 48 -4.58 2.93 -0.53
CA TYR A 48 -5.00 1.95 -1.52
C TYR A 48 -6.30 2.37 -2.21
N ASN A 49 -7.25 2.94 -1.48
CA ASN A 49 -8.49 3.46 -2.07
C ASN A 49 -8.24 4.64 -3.03
N ASP A 50 -7.29 5.51 -2.74
CA ASP A 50 -6.85 6.56 -3.69
C ASP A 50 -6.32 5.95 -4.98
N LEU A 51 -5.50 4.89 -4.88
CA LEU A 51 -5.02 4.15 -6.04
C LEU A 51 -6.17 3.49 -6.82
N LEU A 52 -7.07 2.79 -6.15
CA LEU A 52 -8.23 2.13 -6.76
C LEU A 52 -9.13 3.15 -7.49
N LYS A 53 -9.38 4.30 -6.87
CA LYS A 53 -10.13 5.40 -7.47
C LYS A 53 -9.43 5.96 -8.72
N SER A 54 -8.10 6.15 -8.68
CA SER A 54 -7.34 6.60 -9.85
C SER A 54 -7.42 5.63 -11.04
N GLN A 55 -7.68 4.36 -10.77
CA GLN A 55 -7.85 3.30 -11.77
C GLN A 55 -9.32 3.05 -12.17
N ASN A 56 -10.26 3.85 -11.67
CA ASN A 56 -11.71 3.66 -11.84
C ASN A 56 -12.20 2.27 -11.40
N ALA A 57 -11.62 1.71 -10.33
CA ALA A 57 -12.10 0.46 -9.77
C ALA A 57 -13.53 0.62 -9.20
N GLU A 58 -14.37 -0.39 -9.38
CA GLU A 58 -15.76 -0.42 -8.89
C GLU A 58 -15.90 -0.87 -7.43
N PHE A 59 -14.77 -1.12 -6.75
CA PHE A 59 -14.71 -1.61 -5.38
C PHE A 59 -13.68 -0.83 -4.56
N THR A 60 -13.78 -0.92 -3.24
CA THR A 60 -12.88 -0.26 -2.30
C THR A 60 -12.33 -1.26 -1.28
N ALA A 61 -11.15 -1.00 -0.74
CA ALA A 61 -10.65 -1.66 0.46
C ALA A 61 -11.46 -1.16 1.66
N ILE A 62 -12.03 -2.08 2.43
CA ILE A 62 -12.86 -1.79 3.62
C ILE A 62 -12.16 -2.19 4.92
N ASP A 63 -11.21 -3.13 4.86
CA ASP A 63 -10.34 -3.46 5.99
C ASP A 63 -8.95 -3.90 5.49
N ALA A 64 -7.97 -3.80 6.39
CA ALA A 64 -6.62 -4.33 6.24
C ALA A 64 -6.20 -4.91 7.59
N TYR A 65 -5.89 -6.20 7.67
CA TYR A 65 -5.56 -6.88 8.93
C TYR A 65 -4.39 -7.86 8.76
N ASP A 66 -3.93 -8.42 9.88
CA ASP A 66 -2.73 -9.26 9.98
C ASP A 66 -1.49 -8.62 9.33
N GLN A 67 -1.40 -7.30 9.45
CA GLN A 67 -0.32 -6.53 8.88
C GLN A 67 0.96 -6.77 9.68
N LYS A 68 2.08 -6.99 8.99
CA LYS A 68 3.40 -7.10 9.58
C LYS A 68 4.39 -6.19 8.87
N THR A 69 5.28 -5.61 9.65
CA THR A 69 6.42 -4.86 9.11
C THR A 69 7.44 -5.85 8.57
N VAL A 70 7.62 -5.87 7.24
CA VAL A 70 8.63 -6.70 6.57
C VAL A 70 9.98 -5.97 6.54
N LYS A 71 9.94 -4.65 6.34
CA LYS A 71 11.12 -3.79 6.33
C LYS A 71 10.74 -2.40 6.83
N GLY A 72 11.54 -1.83 7.73
CA GLY A 72 11.40 -0.45 8.18
C GLY A 72 12.77 0.16 8.36
N GLY A 73 12.95 1.40 7.90
CA GLY A 73 14.22 2.10 8.04
C GLY A 73 14.15 3.54 7.55
N LEU A 74 15.32 4.14 7.37
CA LEU A 74 15.41 5.47 6.79
C LEU A 74 14.86 5.44 5.36
N ASN A 75 13.88 6.29 5.09
CA ASN A 75 13.28 6.49 3.78
C ASN A 75 12.65 5.23 3.14
N VAL A 76 12.40 4.17 3.91
CA VAL A 76 11.85 2.90 3.41
C VAL A 76 10.92 2.23 4.40
N LEU A 77 9.77 1.75 3.91
CA LEU A 77 8.83 0.94 4.67
C LEU A 77 8.25 -0.15 3.75
N THR A 78 8.06 -1.34 4.30
CA THR A 78 7.35 -2.44 3.65
C THR A 78 6.43 -3.09 4.67
N CYS A 79 5.13 -3.07 4.38
CA CYS A 79 4.09 -3.75 5.14
C CYS A 79 3.53 -4.88 4.30
N TYR A 80 3.16 -5.98 4.94
CA TYR A 80 2.48 -7.09 4.30
C TYR A 80 1.30 -7.51 5.16
N GLY A 81 0.14 -7.74 4.56
CA GLY A 81 -1.00 -8.32 5.25
C GLY A 81 -2.19 -8.52 4.31
N THR A 82 -3.34 -8.79 4.89
CA THR A 82 -4.56 -9.09 4.13
C THR A 82 -5.43 -7.84 4.00
N TYR A 83 -5.98 -7.61 2.81
CA TYR A 83 -6.99 -6.60 2.53
C TYR A 83 -8.31 -7.26 2.20
N GLU A 84 -9.39 -6.68 2.72
CA GLU A 84 -10.75 -7.08 2.43
C GLU A 84 -11.44 -5.96 1.66
N PHE A 85 -12.15 -6.34 0.60
CA PHE A 85 -12.76 -5.40 -0.34
C PHE A 85 -14.29 -5.42 -0.25
N SER A 86 -14.92 -4.33 -0.70
CA SER A 86 -16.37 -4.13 -0.66
C SER A 86 -17.17 -5.13 -1.49
N ASP A 87 -16.53 -5.84 -2.41
CA ASP A 87 -17.12 -6.91 -3.23
C ASP A 87 -17.02 -8.30 -2.58
N GLY A 88 -16.45 -8.39 -1.37
CA GLY A 88 -16.29 -9.63 -0.60
C GLY A 88 -15.00 -10.38 -0.88
N ASP A 89 -14.17 -9.93 -1.82
CA ASP A 89 -12.85 -10.53 -2.07
C ASP A 89 -11.85 -10.17 -0.96
N LYS A 90 -10.84 -11.04 -0.81
CA LYS A 90 -9.73 -10.87 0.14
C LYS A 90 -8.42 -11.21 -0.56
N LEU A 91 -7.42 -10.35 -0.42
CA LEU A 91 -6.10 -10.55 -1.03
C LEU A 91 -4.99 -10.23 -0.04
N ALA A 92 -3.92 -11.02 -0.06
CA ALA A 92 -2.67 -10.64 0.56
C ALA A 92 -2.00 -9.58 -0.33
N VAL A 93 -1.49 -8.51 0.29
CA VAL A 93 -0.89 -7.39 -0.43
C VAL A 93 0.35 -6.91 0.31
N THR A 94 1.42 -6.73 -0.45
CA THR A 94 2.64 -6.06 -0.02
C THR A 94 2.58 -4.58 -0.36
N TYR A 95 2.50 -3.73 0.66
CA TYR A 95 2.74 -2.29 0.52
C TYR A 95 4.23 -2.00 0.62
N LYS A 96 4.75 -1.19 -0.30
CA LYS A 96 6.13 -0.69 -0.24
C LYS A 96 6.14 0.82 -0.40
N LEU A 97 7.05 1.46 0.34
CA LEU A 97 7.35 2.88 0.30
C LEU A 97 8.86 3.04 0.25
N TYR A 98 9.36 3.86 -0.68
CA TYR A 98 10.77 4.27 -0.69
C TYR A 98 10.95 5.70 -1.21
N LYS A 99 12.04 6.36 -0.84
CA LYS A 99 12.48 7.63 -1.45
C LYS A 99 13.33 7.36 -2.69
N ASN A 100 12.93 7.90 -3.84
CA ASN A 100 13.66 7.75 -5.09
C ASN A 100 14.88 8.70 -5.16
N SER A 101 15.67 8.61 -6.24
CA SER A 101 16.85 9.46 -6.45
C SER A 101 16.55 10.95 -6.65
N LEU A 102 15.29 11.32 -6.89
CA LEU A 102 14.82 12.71 -6.98
C LEU A 102 14.37 13.25 -5.61
N GLY A 103 14.49 12.44 -4.56
CA GLY A 103 14.06 12.79 -3.21
C GLY A 103 12.56 12.70 -2.97
N GLN A 104 11.81 12.09 -3.89
CA GLN A 104 10.36 11.92 -3.79
C GLN A 104 10.03 10.56 -3.19
N PHE A 105 9.03 10.51 -2.31
CA PHE A 105 8.49 9.26 -1.80
C PHE A 105 7.57 8.62 -2.82
N ILE A 106 7.77 7.33 -3.01
CA ILE A 106 7.07 6.49 -3.97
C ILE A 106 6.49 5.30 -3.23
N ASN A 107 5.20 5.06 -3.37
CA ASN A 107 4.53 3.90 -2.82
C ASN A 107 3.76 3.08 -3.86
N PHE A 108 3.60 1.79 -3.56
CA PHE A 108 2.92 0.83 -4.42
C PHE A 108 2.33 -0.29 -3.57
N PHE A 109 1.27 -0.89 -4.12
CA PHE A 109 0.57 -2.04 -3.57
C PHE A 109 0.73 -3.20 -4.56
N GLU A 110 1.37 -4.27 -4.12
CA GLU A 110 1.57 -5.49 -4.90
C GLU A 110 0.72 -6.61 -4.28
N PRO A 111 -0.36 -7.05 -4.95
CA PRO A 111 -1.08 -8.23 -4.51
C PRO A 111 -0.22 -9.48 -4.70
N ASP A 112 -0.20 -10.35 -3.69
CA ASP A 112 0.43 -11.67 -3.78
C ASP A 112 -0.50 -12.59 -4.61
N GLU A 113 0.06 -13.25 -5.63
CA GLU A 113 -0.66 -14.15 -6.56
C GLU A 113 -1.17 -15.45 -5.91
#